data_AF-D8IY46-F1
#
_entry.id   AF-D8IY46-F1
#
_cell.length_a   1.000
_cell.length_b   1.000
_cell.length_c   1.000
_cell.angle_alpha   90.00
_cell.angle_beta   90.00
_cell.angle_gamma   90.00
#
_symmetry.space_group_name_H-M   'P 1'
#
loop_
_entity.id
_entity.type
_entity.pdbx_description
1 polymer ?
#
loop_
_entity_poly.entity_id
_entity_poly.type
_entity_poly.pdbx_seq_one_letter_code
_entity_poly.pdbx_strand_id
1 'polypeptide(L)'
;MAIVTHHHLHLHDLRFAAPARVRVWKGAATLKSGGVAVELGEGESFTVPSFVRFACLAHPRVSAQGMRPAVWSLALETQSSADLERAADTSKPHARRLAAAIFAQPAAHWCAERIAGDWQLSTARLRALLFAEGESLRSLVREQRVAWVLAQLARMDDAGAASAPAPAAAGFATLPALQRACQDLIGLPPGTASRAISLLSSSVAPAALPAIGAAQHSGGDAPRQPRYRPYF
;
A
#
# COMPACT_ATOMS: atom_id res chain seq x y z
N MET A 1 7.22 3.55 7.10
CA MET A 1 6.56 4.81 6.69
C MET A 1 5.31 5.12 7.49
N ALA A 2 5.01 6.39 7.79
CA ALA A 2 3.72 6.81 8.36
C ALA A 2 2.89 7.63 7.35
N ILE A 3 1.67 7.19 7.10
CA ILE A 3 0.59 7.89 6.41
C ILE A 3 0.15 9.08 7.28
N VAL A 4 0.35 10.28 6.75
CA VAL A 4 -0.07 11.54 7.39
C VAL A 4 -1.38 12.00 6.79
N THR A 5 -2.42 12.12 7.60
CA THR A 5 -3.74 12.56 7.15
C THR A 5 -4.17 13.81 7.91
N HIS A 6 -4.38 14.89 7.16
CA HIS A 6 -4.96 16.14 7.67
C HIS A 6 -6.50 16.14 7.59
N HIS A 7 -7.09 15.05 7.10
CA HIS A 7 -8.52 14.80 7.01
C HIS A 7 -8.81 13.39 7.52
N HIS A 8 -10.09 13.09 7.78
CA HIS A 8 -10.50 11.73 8.07
C HIS A 8 -10.19 10.83 6.88
N LEU A 9 -9.40 9.79 7.11
CA LEU A 9 -9.14 8.75 6.12
C LEU A 9 -9.82 7.47 6.60
N HIS A 10 -10.70 6.92 5.77
CA HIS A 10 -11.45 5.72 6.06
C HIS A 10 -11.07 4.60 5.10
N LEU A 11 -10.27 3.65 5.56
CA LEU A 11 -10.11 2.38 4.84
C LEU A 11 -11.40 1.58 5.05
N HIS A 12 -12.10 1.23 3.97
CA HIS A 12 -13.34 0.47 4.06
C HIS A 12 -13.10 -1.02 3.80
N ASP A 13 -13.34 -1.84 4.83
CA ASP A 13 -13.52 -3.30 4.71
C ASP A 13 -12.50 -4.02 3.81
N LEU A 14 -11.23 -3.62 3.88
CA LEU A 14 -10.16 -4.21 3.09
C LEU A 14 -9.69 -5.53 3.70
N ARG A 15 -9.28 -6.47 2.85
CA ARG A 15 -8.52 -7.66 3.24
C ARG A 15 -7.14 -7.64 2.63
N PHE A 16 -6.14 -7.93 3.46
CA PHE A 16 -4.80 -8.20 3.00
C PHE A 16 -4.54 -9.70 2.87
N ALA A 17 -3.76 -10.09 1.88
CA ALA A 17 -3.31 -11.46 1.69
C ALA A 17 -2.34 -11.95 2.79
N ALA A 18 -1.75 -11.03 3.56
CA ALA A 18 -0.85 -11.28 4.67
C ALA A 18 -1.30 -10.46 5.90
N PRO A 19 -0.85 -10.79 7.12
CA PRO A 19 -1.16 -9.99 8.29
C PRO A 19 -0.70 -8.53 8.11
N ALA A 20 -1.55 -7.59 8.50
CA ALA A 20 -1.32 -6.17 8.31
C ALA A 20 -1.29 -5.46 9.67
N ARG A 21 -0.14 -4.90 10.04
CA ARG A 21 0.02 -4.08 11.24
C ARG A 21 -0.33 -2.63 10.94
N VAL A 22 -1.30 -2.11 11.68
CA VAL A 22 -1.61 -0.68 11.75
C VAL A 22 -1.01 -0.13 13.04
N ARG A 23 -0.26 0.96 12.96
CA ARG A 23 0.31 1.64 14.13
C ARG A 23 0.03 3.12 14.08
N VAL A 24 -0.39 3.71 15.19
CA VAL A 24 -0.65 5.15 15.29
C VAL A 24 0.58 5.81 15.91
N TRP A 25 1.15 6.77 15.19
CA TRP A 25 2.30 7.55 15.63
C TRP A 25 1.90 8.89 16.23
N LYS A 26 0.80 9.49 15.76
CA LYS A 26 0.21 10.73 16.29
C LYS A 26 -1.30 10.71 16.07
N GLY A 27 -2.06 11.21 17.03
CA GLY A 27 -3.51 11.32 16.91
C GLY A 27 -4.25 10.08 17.43
N ALA A 28 -5.27 9.61 16.70
CA ALA A 28 -6.01 8.40 17.01
C ALA A 28 -6.51 7.71 15.74
N ALA A 29 -6.71 6.40 15.81
CA ALA A 29 -7.40 5.64 14.77
C ALA A 29 -8.40 4.67 15.39
N THR A 30 -9.57 4.51 14.79
CA THR A 30 -10.52 3.47 15.16
C THR A 30 -10.44 2.35 14.14
N LEU A 31 -10.08 1.16 14.60
CA LEU A 31 -10.09 -0.06 13.80
C LEU A 31 -11.36 -0.83 14.05
N LYS A 32 -11.99 -1.34 12.99
CA LYS A 32 -13.11 -2.27 13.08
C LYS A 32 -12.72 -3.56 12.38
N SER A 33 -12.83 -4.68 13.07
CA SER A 33 -12.52 -6.01 12.51
C SER A 33 -13.47 -7.03 13.14
N GLY A 34 -14.16 -7.82 12.32
CA GLY A 34 -15.04 -8.90 12.81
C GLY A 34 -16.14 -8.45 13.79
N GLY A 35 -16.62 -7.21 13.67
CA GLY A 35 -17.63 -6.63 14.57
C GLY A 35 -17.08 -5.99 15.85
N VAL A 36 -15.78 -6.12 16.12
CA VAL A 36 -15.12 -5.45 17.25
C VAL A 36 -14.53 -4.12 16.77
N ALA A 37 -14.75 -3.06 17.55
CA ALA A 37 -14.11 -1.76 17.35
C ALA A 37 -13.03 -1.56 18.42
N VAL A 38 -11.81 -1.26 17.97
CA VAL A 38 -10.65 -0.97 18.83
C VAL A 38 -10.21 0.46 18.52
N GLU A 39 -10.15 1.30 19.55
CA GLU A 39 -9.52 2.62 19.44
C GLU A 39 -8.03 2.48 19.71
N LEU A 40 -7.22 3.02 18.80
CA LEU A 40 -5.77 3.12 18.92
C LEU A 40 -5.37 4.56 19.21
N GLY A 41 -4.73 4.75 20.35
CA GLY A 41 -4.05 5.97 20.75
C GLY A 41 -2.64 6.08 20.19
N GLU A 42 -1.97 7.18 20.52
CA GLU A 42 -0.60 7.44 20.11
C GLU A 42 0.37 6.38 20.66
N GLY A 43 1.19 5.82 19.78
CA GLY A 43 2.15 4.76 20.10
C GLY A 43 1.59 3.34 19.97
N GLU A 44 0.27 3.18 19.94
CA GLU A 44 -0.38 1.87 19.88
C GLU A 44 -0.37 1.26 18.49
N SER A 45 -0.42 -0.07 18.44
CA SER A 45 -0.49 -0.83 17.20
C SER A 45 -1.41 -2.03 17.33
N PHE A 46 -2.02 -2.41 16.20
CA PHE A 46 -2.86 -3.58 16.08
C PHE A 46 -2.51 -4.32 14.80
N THR A 47 -2.41 -5.65 14.87
CA THR A 47 -2.19 -6.48 13.70
C THR A 47 -3.49 -7.16 13.29
N VAL A 48 -3.95 -6.86 12.09
CA VAL A 48 -5.08 -7.52 11.45
C VAL A 48 -4.60 -8.84 10.86
N PRO A 49 -5.23 -9.98 11.20
CA PRO A 49 -4.89 -11.28 10.62
C PRO A 49 -5.10 -11.32 9.10
N SER A 50 -4.45 -12.28 8.44
CA SER A 50 -4.59 -12.44 6.99
C SER A 50 -6.05 -12.71 6.59
N PHE A 51 -6.47 -12.08 5.50
CA PHE A 51 -7.79 -12.21 4.88
C PHE A 51 -9.00 -11.79 5.73
N VAL A 52 -8.78 -11.21 6.91
CA VAL A 52 -9.83 -10.61 7.74
C VAL A 52 -10.15 -9.21 7.21
N ARG A 53 -11.44 -8.90 7.07
CA ARG A 53 -11.89 -7.56 6.72
C ARG A 53 -11.65 -6.64 7.89
N PHE A 54 -10.97 -5.53 7.63
CA PHE A 54 -10.89 -4.45 8.60
C PHE A 54 -11.20 -3.11 7.95
N ALA A 55 -11.83 -2.25 8.73
CA ALA A 55 -11.94 -0.84 8.44
C ALA A 55 -11.04 -0.06 9.40
N CYS A 56 -10.45 1.03 8.92
CA CYS A 56 -9.62 1.91 9.72
C CYS A 56 -10.04 3.35 9.47
N LEU A 57 -10.45 4.03 10.53
CA LEU A 57 -10.78 5.44 10.50
C LEU A 57 -9.70 6.23 11.25
N ALA A 58 -8.86 6.95 10.53
CA ALA A 58 -7.90 7.87 11.12
C ALA A 58 -8.58 9.22 11.42
N HIS A 59 -8.41 9.71 12.66
CA HIS A 59 -9.03 10.93 13.14
C HIS A 59 -7.97 12.01 13.41
N PRO A 60 -7.91 13.08 12.60
CA PRO A 60 -7.18 14.28 12.99
C PRO A 60 -7.78 14.83 14.29
N ARG A 61 -6.93 15.30 15.21
CA ARG A 61 -7.39 15.88 16.49
C ARG A 61 -7.38 17.39 16.42
N VAL A 62 -8.45 18.01 16.91
CA VAL A 62 -8.48 19.47 17.13
C VAL A 62 -7.72 19.76 18.42
N SER A 63 -6.76 20.68 18.37
CA SER A 63 -6.02 21.18 19.53
C SER A 63 -6.16 22.69 19.66
N ALA A 64 -5.78 23.27 20.80
CA ALA A 64 -5.75 24.71 21.01
C ALA A 64 -4.88 25.48 19.99
N GLN A 65 -3.93 24.79 19.33
CA GLN A 65 -3.03 25.33 18.31
C GLN A 65 -3.52 25.05 16.88
N GLY A 66 -4.75 24.54 16.71
CA GLY A 66 -5.35 24.15 15.44
C GLY A 66 -5.44 22.63 15.23
N MET A 67 -5.78 22.23 14.01
CA MET A 67 -5.94 20.83 13.58
C MET A 67 -4.58 20.11 13.51
N ARG A 68 -4.41 19.06 14.31
CA ARG A 68 -3.25 18.17 14.26
C ARG A 68 -3.55 16.96 13.38
N PRO A 69 -2.69 16.64 12.40
CA PRO A 69 -2.89 15.47 11.54
C PRO A 69 -2.80 14.18 12.35
N ALA A 70 -3.55 13.17 11.90
CA ALA A 70 -3.30 11.81 12.31
C ALA A 70 -2.12 11.26 11.52
N VAL A 71 -1.21 10.58 12.20
CA VAL A 71 -0.03 9.97 11.59
C VAL A 71 -0.04 8.51 11.99
N TRP A 72 -0.10 7.60 11.01
CA TRP A 72 -0.23 6.16 11.27
C TRP A 72 0.47 5.37 10.17
N SER A 73 1.01 4.19 10.46
CA SER A 73 1.65 3.33 9.47
C SER A 73 0.84 2.07 9.24
N LEU A 74 0.88 1.59 8.00
CA LEU A 74 0.47 0.24 7.64
C LEU A 74 1.73 -0.54 7.28
N ALA A 75 1.89 -1.77 7.76
CA ALA A 75 2.97 -2.66 7.36
C ALA A 75 2.42 -4.07 7.15
N LEU A 76 2.84 -4.74 6.08
CA LEU A 76 2.56 -6.16 5.91
C LEU A 76 3.65 -6.96 6.60
N GLU A 77 3.24 -7.83 7.52
CA GLU A 77 4.15 -8.73 8.21
C GLU A 77 4.56 -9.84 7.25
N THR A 78 5.86 -10.10 7.16
CA THR A 78 6.42 -11.21 6.37
C THR A 78 6.28 -12.55 7.08
N GLN A 79 6.08 -12.52 8.40
CA GLN A 79 5.91 -13.69 9.24
C GLN A 79 4.57 -13.59 9.97
N SER A 80 3.81 -14.68 9.94
CA SER A 80 2.56 -14.81 10.67
C SER A 80 2.80 -15.66 11.92
N SER A 81 2.39 -15.16 13.08
CA SER A 81 2.45 -15.95 14.31
C SER A 81 1.35 -17.01 14.31
N ALA A 82 1.50 -18.06 15.12
CA ALA A 82 0.48 -19.10 15.26
C ALA A 82 -0.89 -18.54 15.71
N ASP A 83 -0.89 -17.46 16.49
CA ASP A 83 -2.11 -16.76 16.90
C ASP A 83 -2.77 -16.03 15.72
N LEU A 84 -1.98 -15.38 14.86
CA LEU A 84 -2.49 -14.68 13.68
C LEU A 84 -3.01 -15.65 12.61
N GLU A 85 -2.38 -16.82 12.44
CA GLU A 85 -2.91 -17.86 11.57
C GLU A 85 -4.21 -18.45 12.11
N ARG A 86 -4.33 -18.65 13.43
CA ARG A 86 -5.60 -19.07 14.05
C ARG A 86 -6.70 -18.02 13.91
N ALA A 87 -6.36 -16.75 13.91
CA ALA A 87 -7.29 -15.64 13.78
C ALA A 87 -7.60 -15.26 12.32
N ALA A 88 -6.92 -15.87 11.33
CA ALA A 88 -7.19 -15.65 9.92
C ALA A 88 -8.60 -16.16 9.55
N ASP A 89 -9.24 -15.51 8.58
CA ASP A 89 -10.52 -16.02 8.07
C ASP A 89 -10.27 -17.25 7.18
N THR A 90 -10.42 -18.43 7.79
CA THR A 90 -10.32 -19.72 7.10
C THR A 90 -11.66 -20.22 6.56
N SER A 91 -12.74 -19.47 6.73
CA SER A 91 -14.09 -19.88 6.26
C SER A 91 -14.22 -19.83 4.74
N LYS A 92 -13.30 -19.12 4.06
CA LYS A 92 -13.28 -18.89 2.62
C LYS A 92 -11.96 -19.31 1.97
N PRO A 93 -11.64 -20.62 1.97
CA PRO A 93 -10.34 -21.11 1.52
C PRO A 93 -10.02 -20.77 0.06
N HIS A 94 -11.01 -20.81 -0.84
CA HIS A 94 -10.77 -20.53 -2.25
C HIS A 94 -10.53 -19.04 -2.49
N ALA A 95 -11.35 -18.17 -1.91
CA ALA A 95 -11.18 -16.73 -2.00
C ALA A 95 -9.86 -16.28 -1.36
N ARG A 96 -9.47 -16.85 -0.20
CA ARG A 96 -8.17 -16.57 0.44
C ARG A 96 -7.01 -16.94 -0.47
N ARG A 97 -7.03 -18.16 -1.03
CA ARG A 97 -6.00 -18.64 -1.96
C ARG A 97 -5.90 -17.75 -3.20
N LEU A 98 -7.04 -17.39 -3.79
CA LEU A 98 -7.09 -16.51 -4.96
C LEU A 98 -6.62 -15.09 -4.63
N ALA A 99 -7.03 -14.54 -3.49
CA ALA A 99 -6.61 -13.22 -3.05
C ALA A 99 -5.09 -13.13 -2.86
N ALA A 100 -4.48 -14.14 -2.25
CA ALA A 100 -3.02 -14.24 -2.14
C ALA A 100 -2.32 -14.30 -3.49
N ALA A 101 -2.86 -15.08 -4.44
CA ALA A 101 -2.31 -15.17 -5.78
C ALA A 101 -2.40 -13.83 -6.54
N ILE A 102 -3.54 -13.14 -6.45
CA ILE A 102 -3.73 -11.80 -7.05
C ILE A 102 -2.78 -10.79 -6.43
N PHE A 103 -2.65 -10.78 -5.10
CA PHE A 103 -1.75 -9.86 -4.41
C PHE A 103 -0.29 -10.10 -4.81
N ALA A 104 0.12 -11.35 -5.05
CA ALA A 104 1.46 -11.68 -5.52
C ALA A 104 1.72 -11.25 -6.97
N GLN A 105 0.70 -11.28 -7.84
CA GLN A 105 0.81 -10.89 -9.25
C GLN A 105 -0.34 -9.94 -9.66
N PRO A 106 -0.37 -8.69 -9.16
CA PRO A 106 -1.50 -7.78 -9.36
C PRO A 106 -1.69 -7.38 -10.84
N ALA A 107 -0.59 -7.24 -11.58
CA ALA A 107 -0.58 -6.90 -13.00
C ALA A 107 -1.09 -8.02 -13.92
N ALA A 108 -1.19 -9.26 -13.42
CA ALA A 108 -1.54 -10.39 -14.25
C ALA A 108 -2.98 -10.28 -14.80
N HIS A 109 -3.21 -10.88 -15.97
CA HIS A 109 -4.55 -11.02 -16.52
C HIS A 109 -5.31 -12.10 -15.73
N TRP A 110 -6.12 -11.66 -14.77
CA TRP A 110 -6.95 -12.52 -13.93
C TRP A 110 -8.32 -12.73 -14.59
N CYS A 111 -8.52 -13.92 -15.13
CA CYS A 111 -9.81 -14.38 -15.66
C CYS A 111 -10.13 -15.78 -15.13
N ALA A 112 -11.40 -16.19 -15.25
CA ALA A 112 -11.86 -17.48 -14.74
C ALA A 112 -11.15 -18.65 -15.42
N GLU A 113 -10.86 -18.53 -16.71
CA GLU A 113 -10.22 -19.56 -17.55
C GLU A 113 -8.81 -19.85 -17.06
N ARG A 114 -8.02 -18.80 -16.81
CA ARG A 114 -6.66 -18.94 -16.26
C ARG A 114 -6.68 -19.63 -14.90
N ILE A 115 -7.50 -19.12 -13.98
CA ILE A 115 -7.54 -19.63 -12.60
C ILE A 115 -8.03 -21.09 -12.61
N ALA A 116 -9.04 -21.40 -13.40
CA ALA A 116 -9.57 -22.74 -13.55
C ALA A 116 -8.51 -23.70 -14.12
N GLY A 117 -7.72 -23.27 -15.12
CA GLY A 117 -6.57 -24.02 -15.62
C GLY A 117 -5.52 -24.28 -14.54
N ASP A 118 -5.09 -23.24 -13.83
CA ASP A 118 -4.08 -23.33 -12.76
C ASP A 118 -4.54 -24.24 -11.60
N TRP A 119 -5.84 -24.31 -11.35
CA TRP A 119 -6.43 -25.12 -10.26
C TRP A 119 -6.97 -26.47 -10.72
N GLN A 120 -6.86 -26.80 -12.01
CA GLN A 120 -7.39 -28.03 -12.61
C GLN A 120 -8.91 -28.19 -12.38
N LEU A 121 -9.65 -27.10 -12.52
CA LEU A 121 -11.10 -27.05 -12.40
C LEU A 121 -11.75 -26.59 -13.72
N SER A 122 -13.06 -26.81 -13.86
CA SER A 122 -13.84 -26.07 -14.86
C SER A 122 -14.12 -24.65 -14.38
N THR A 123 -14.32 -23.71 -15.32
CA THR A 123 -14.70 -22.33 -14.98
C THR A 123 -16.04 -22.26 -14.24
N ALA A 124 -16.97 -23.17 -14.55
CA ALA A 124 -18.23 -23.31 -13.82
C ALA A 124 -18.00 -23.73 -12.36
N ARG A 125 -17.12 -24.70 -12.11
CA ARG A 125 -16.79 -25.14 -10.74
C ARG A 125 -16.10 -24.03 -9.95
N LEU A 126 -15.16 -23.31 -10.55
CA LEU A 126 -14.51 -22.15 -9.93
C LEU A 126 -15.54 -21.09 -9.50
N ARG A 127 -16.45 -20.70 -10.42
CA ARG A 127 -17.50 -19.72 -10.12
C ARG A 127 -18.42 -20.21 -9.00
N ALA A 128 -18.79 -21.48 -8.99
CA ALA A 128 -19.61 -22.07 -7.94
C ALA A 128 -18.92 -22.05 -6.57
N LEU A 129 -17.62 -22.33 -6.51
CA LEU A 129 -16.84 -22.26 -5.27
C LEU A 129 -16.76 -20.84 -4.71
N LEU A 130 -16.45 -19.85 -5.56
CA LEU A 130 -16.43 -18.44 -5.15
C LEU A 130 -17.81 -17.96 -4.71
N PHE A 131 -18.86 -18.36 -5.43
CA PHE A 131 -20.24 -18.02 -5.08
C PHE A 131 -20.66 -18.62 -3.73
N ALA A 132 -20.29 -19.87 -3.45
CA ALA A 132 -20.56 -20.51 -2.16
C ALA A 132 -19.87 -19.80 -0.99
N GLU A 133 -18.73 -19.15 -1.25
CA GLU A 133 -18.01 -18.31 -0.28
C GLU A 133 -18.53 -16.86 -0.23
N GLY A 134 -19.54 -16.52 -1.03
CA GLY A 134 -20.11 -15.17 -1.13
C GLY A 134 -19.16 -14.16 -1.77
N GLU A 135 -18.25 -14.62 -2.64
CA GLU A 135 -17.23 -13.81 -3.27
C GLU A 135 -17.37 -13.79 -4.79
N SER A 136 -16.81 -12.75 -5.42
CA SER A 136 -16.71 -12.67 -6.88
C SER A 136 -15.28 -12.39 -7.32
N LEU A 137 -14.89 -12.97 -8.46
CA LEU A 137 -13.56 -12.76 -9.04
C LEU A 137 -13.27 -11.27 -9.24
N ARG A 138 -14.23 -10.51 -9.78
CA ARG A 138 -14.07 -9.07 -10.03
C ARG A 138 -13.81 -8.29 -8.75
N SER A 139 -14.54 -8.60 -7.68
CA SER A 139 -14.33 -7.95 -6.38
C SER A 139 -12.96 -8.26 -5.81
N LEU A 140 -12.59 -9.54 -5.77
CA LEU A 140 -11.29 -9.98 -5.26
C LEU A 140 -10.13 -9.35 -6.03
N VAL A 141 -10.20 -9.34 -7.37
CA VAL A 141 -9.16 -8.72 -8.21
C VAL A 141 -9.00 -7.24 -7.89
N ARG A 142 -10.11 -6.51 -7.84
CA ARG A 142 -10.09 -5.07 -7.57
C ARG A 142 -9.55 -4.76 -6.17
N GLU A 143 -10.06 -5.47 -5.17
CA GLU A 143 -9.69 -5.30 -3.77
C GLU A 143 -8.21 -5.58 -3.55
N GLN A 144 -7.71 -6.71 -4.05
CA GLN A 144 -6.32 -7.10 -3.83
C GLN A 144 -5.32 -6.24 -4.61
N ARG A 145 -5.70 -5.70 -5.78
CA ARG A 145 -4.88 -4.71 -6.49
C ARG A 145 -4.76 -3.41 -5.70
N VAL A 146 -5.83 -2.93 -5.08
CA VAL A 146 -5.79 -1.75 -4.20
C VAL A 146 -4.98 -2.05 -2.93
N ALA A 147 -5.18 -3.21 -2.30
CA ALA A 147 -4.40 -3.67 -1.17
C ALA A 147 -2.89 -3.71 -1.50
N TRP A 148 -2.54 -4.19 -2.69
CA TRP A 148 -1.15 -4.20 -3.15
C TRP A 148 -0.58 -2.79 -3.30
N VAL A 149 -1.33 -1.86 -3.89
CA VAL A 149 -0.90 -0.45 -4.00
C VAL A 149 -0.65 0.16 -2.62
N LEU A 150 -1.53 -0.10 -1.65
CA LEU A 150 -1.34 0.34 -0.27
C LEU A 150 -0.10 -0.26 0.39
N ALA A 151 0.17 -1.55 0.14
CA ALA A 151 1.36 -2.21 0.66
C ALA A 151 2.65 -1.66 0.05
N GLN A 152 2.65 -1.33 -1.25
CA GLN A 152 3.80 -0.71 -1.90
C GLN A 152 4.01 0.71 -1.38
N LEU A 153 2.94 1.49 -1.25
CA LEU A 153 2.95 2.80 -0.61
C LEU A 153 3.58 2.77 0.79
N ALA A 154 3.27 1.73 1.58
CA ALA A 154 3.83 1.54 2.90
C ALA A 154 5.35 1.24 2.93
N ARG A 155 5.90 0.63 1.87
CA ARG A 155 7.29 0.14 1.77
C ARG A 155 8.30 1.15 1.24
N MET A 156 7.86 2.16 0.48
CA MET A 156 8.73 3.03 -0.33
C MET A 156 9.65 3.98 0.44
N ASP A 157 9.57 4.06 1.76
CA ASP A 157 10.45 4.89 2.59
C ASP A 157 11.70 4.14 3.09
N ASP A 158 11.70 2.80 3.08
CA ASP A 158 12.85 2.01 3.55
C ASP A 158 13.97 1.90 2.50
N ALA A 159 13.65 2.18 1.23
CA ALA A 159 14.60 2.24 0.13
C ALA A 159 14.46 3.59 -0.56
N GLY A 160 15.41 4.50 -0.30
CA GLY A 160 15.39 5.87 -0.78
C GLY A 160 14.90 6.01 -2.22
N ALA A 161 13.86 6.83 -2.41
CA ALA A 161 13.35 7.28 -3.70
C ALA A 161 13.04 6.16 -4.73
N ALA A 162 12.50 5.02 -4.32
CA ALA A 162 11.85 4.12 -5.27
C ALA A 162 10.60 4.80 -5.86
N SER A 163 10.36 4.67 -7.18
CA SER A 163 9.19 5.26 -7.84
C SER A 163 7.91 4.56 -7.44
N ALA A 164 6.78 5.25 -7.53
CA ALA A 164 5.49 4.64 -7.31
C ALA A 164 5.21 3.42 -8.17
N PRO A 165 4.34 2.51 -7.70
CA PRO A 165 3.81 1.50 -8.57
C PRO A 165 3.04 2.15 -9.73
N ALA A 166 3.54 1.99 -10.94
CA ALA A 166 2.81 2.38 -12.14
C ALA A 166 1.41 1.73 -12.15
N PRO A 167 0.36 2.37 -12.69
CA PRO A 167 -0.98 1.78 -12.76
C PRO A 167 -0.98 0.37 -13.37
N ALA A 168 -0.13 0.16 -14.39
CA ALA A 168 0.07 -1.15 -15.02
C ALA A 168 0.67 -2.19 -14.06
N ALA A 169 1.58 -1.80 -13.17
CA ALA A 169 2.13 -2.69 -12.15
C ALA A 169 1.06 -3.13 -11.13
N ALA A 170 0.07 -2.27 -10.87
CA ALA A 170 -1.11 -2.61 -10.07
C ALA A 170 -2.22 -3.31 -10.90
N GLY A 171 -2.02 -3.54 -12.19
CA GLY A 171 -3.00 -4.17 -13.09
C GLY A 171 -4.16 -3.27 -13.53
N PHE A 172 -4.05 -1.95 -13.36
CA PHE A 172 -5.02 -0.99 -13.89
C PHE A 172 -4.57 -0.46 -15.24
N ALA A 173 -5.49 -0.40 -16.20
CA ALA A 173 -5.22 0.09 -17.55
C ALA A 173 -4.84 1.58 -17.57
N THR A 174 -5.38 2.38 -16.65
CA THR A 174 -5.17 3.82 -16.60
C THR A 174 -5.06 4.32 -15.16
N LEU A 175 -4.39 5.46 -14.98
CA LEU A 175 -4.31 6.14 -13.69
C LEU A 175 -5.69 6.53 -13.12
N PRO A 176 -6.64 7.08 -13.91
CA PRO A 176 -8.00 7.33 -13.42
C PRO A 176 -8.73 6.08 -12.92
N ALA A 177 -8.50 4.92 -13.55
CA ALA A 177 -9.11 3.66 -13.09
C ALA A 177 -8.57 3.23 -11.72
N LEU A 178 -7.25 3.38 -11.50
CA LEU A 178 -6.63 3.16 -10.20
C LEU A 178 -7.17 4.14 -9.15
N GLN A 179 -7.21 5.44 -9.47
CA GLN A 179 -7.69 6.48 -8.55
C GLN A 179 -9.13 6.22 -8.10
N ARG A 180 -10.03 5.86 -9.03
CA ARG A 180 -11.41 5.50 -8.72
C ARG A 180 -11.49 4.24 -7.86
N ALA A 181 -10.65 3.23 -8.13
CA ALA A 181 -10.60 2.04 -7.30
C ALA A 181 -10.16 2.34 -5.86
N CYS A 182 -9.16 3.21 -5.69
CA CYS A 182 -8.75 3.69 -4.37
C CYS A 182 -9.85 4.53 -3.71
N GLN A 183 -10.50 5.44 -4.43
CA GLN A 183 -11.58 6.26 -3.85
C GLN A 183 -12.72 5.38 -3.32
N ASP A 184 -13.17 4.40 -4.10
CA ASP A 184 -14.32 3.57 -3.75
C ASP A 184 -14.02 2.60 -2.60
N LEU A 185 -12.79 2.08 -2.50
CA LEU A 185 -12.43 1.06 -1.50
C LEU A 185 -11.81 1.63 -0.22
N ILE A 186 -11.19 2.81 -0.28
CA ILE A 186 -10.48 3.38 0.86
C ILE A 186 -10.76 4.85 1.09
N GLY A 187 -11.84 5.36 0.50
CA GLY A 187 -12.35 6.70 0.78
C GLY A 187 -11.35 7.81 0.50
N LEU A 188 -10.26 7.55 -0.23
CA LEU A 188 -9.27 8.56 -0.55
C LEU A 188 -9.89 9.58 -1.51
N PRO A 189 -9.98 10.87 -1.14
CA PRO A 189 -10.46 11.90 -2.05
C PRO A 189 -9.63 11.88 -3.35
N PRO A 190 -10.19 12.15 -4.53
CA PRO A 190 -9.46 12.09 -5.80
C PRO A 190 -8.18 12.93 -5.80
N GLY A 191 -8.18 14.07 -5.09
CA GLY A 191 -7.01 14.92 -4.89
C GLY A 191 -5.98 14.36 -3.92
N THR A 192 -6.38 13.58 -2.90
CA THR A 192 -5.46 12.86 -1.99
C THR A 192 -4.96 11.58 -2.63
N ALA A 193 -5.80 10.84 -3.36
CA ALA A 193 -5.37 9.73 -4.20
C ALA A 193 -4.42 10.25 -5.28
N SER A 194 -4.75 11.36 -5.95
CA SER A 194 -3.85 12.02 -6.90
C SER A 194 -2.60 12.55 -6.23
N ARG A 195 -2.63 13.18 -5.05
CA ARG A 195 -1.41 13.66 -4.37
C ARG A 195 -0.58 12.52 -3.81
N ALA A 196 -1.20 11.50 -3.22
CA ALA A 196 -0.53 10.27 -2.84
C ALA A 196 0.12 9.68 -4.08
N ILE A 197 -0.61 9.51 -5.19
CA ILE A 197 -0.12 8.98 -6.48
C ILE A 197 0.80 9.96 -7.25
N SER A 198 0.78 11.26 -6.99
CA SER A 198 1.62 12.29 -7.64
C SER A 198 2.87 12.58 -6.85
N LEU A 199 2.86 12.58 -5.51
CA LEU A 199 4.08 12.48 -4.68
C LEU A 199 4.87 11.21 -5.03
N LEU A 200 4.13 10.22 -5.52
CA LEU A 200 4.55 8.96 -6.08
C LEU A 200 5.06 9.04 -7.55
N SER A 201 4.51 9.94 -8.38
CA SER A 201 4.86 10.10 -9.81
C SER A 201 5.86 11.23 -10.08
N SER A 202 6.06 12.12 -9.11
CA SER A 202 7.02 13.22 -9.20
C SER A 202 8.41 12.64 -9.05
N SER A 203 8.98 12.20 -10.17
CA SER A 203 10.42 12.14 -10.30
C SER A 203 10.98 13.47 -9.81
N VAL A 204 11.79 13.45 -8.75
CA VAL A 204 12.83 14.48 -8.65
C VAL A 204 13.71 14.20 -9.87
N ALA A 205 13.43 14.89 -10.97
CA ALA A 205 14.44 15.08 -11.99
C ALA A 205 15.67 15.61 -11.23
N PRO A 206 16.85 14.98 -11.37
CA PRO A 206 18.05 15.58 -10.81
C PRO A 206 18.06 17.00 -11.35
N ALA A 207 18.09 17.98 -10.43
CA ALA A 207 18.15 19.37 -10.80
C ALA A 207 19.26 19.49 -11.85
N ALA A 208 18.86 19.76 -13.09
CA ALA A 208 19.82 20.08 -14.13
C ALA A 208 20.54 21.31 -13.60
N LEU A 209 21.79 21.11 -13.17
CA LEU A 209 22.67 22.19 -12.80
C LEU A 209 22.58 23.22 -13.94
N PRO A 210 22.34 24.50 -13.63
CA PRO A 210 22.34 25.50 -14.68
C PRO A 210 23.67 25.38 -15.42
N ALA A 211 23.61 25.25 -16.75
CA ALA A 211 24.77 25.29 -17.60
C ALA A 211 25.43 26.67 -17.40
N ILE A 212 26.40 26.72 -16.50
CA ILE A 212 27.29 27.87 -16.36
C ILE A 212 28.09 27.90 -17.66
N GLY A 213 27.90 28.99 -18.40
CA GLY A 213 28.43 29.18 -19.74
C GLY A 213 29.92 28.87 -19.82
N ALA A 214 30.28 28.01 -20.77
CA ALA A 214 31.63 27.90 -21.26
C ALA A 214 31.94 29.12 -22.14
N ALA A 215 32.27 30.23 -21.50
CA ALA A 215 33.17 31.21 -22.09
C ALA A 215 34.60 30.70 -21.91
N GLN A 216 35.30 30.56 -23.03
CA GLN A 216 36.72 30.28 -23.13
C GLN A 216 37.53 31.19 -22.19
N HIS A 217 38.56 30.67 -21.51
CA HIS A 217 39.89 31.28 -21.43
C HIS A 217 40.91 30.30 -20.84
N SER A 218 42.03 30.22 -21.54
CA SER A 218 43.21 29.39 -21.32
C SER A 218 44.03 29.86 -20.10
N GLY A 219 44.73 28.93 -19.44
CA GLY A 219 45.81 29.24 -18.49
C GLY A 219 45.95 28.19 -17.40
N GLY A 220 47.05 27.42 -17.44
CA GLY A 220 47.29 26.29 -16.55
C GLY A 220 47.73 26.66 -15.14
N ASP A 221 47.54 25.73 -14.20
CA ASP A 221 48.59 25.24 -13.31
C ASP A 221 48.09 23.97 -12.57
N ALA A 222 48.99 23.05 -12.27
CA ALA A 222 48.70 21.67 -11.84
C ALA A 222 48.11 21.54 -10.41
N PRO A 223 47.26 20.53 -10.11
CA PRO A 223 46.77 20.32 -8.75
C PRO A 223 47.73 19.45 -7.91
N ARG A 224 48.15 20.01 -6.77
CA ARG A 224 48.87 19.31 -5.69
C ARG A 224 47.96 18.27 -5.00
N GLN A 225 48.44 17.03 -4.89
CA GLN A 225 47.82 15.95 -4.10
C GLN A 225 47.89 16.24 -2.58
N PRO A 226 46.80 16.04 -1.82
CA PRO A 226 46.86 15.93 -0.37
C PRO A 226 47.21 14.49 0.06
N ARG A 227 48.26 14.37 0.86
CA ARG A 227 48.78 13.14 1.48
C ARG A 227 47.78 12.61 2.53
N TYR A 228 47.36 11.37 2.36
CA TYR A 228 46.64 10.59 3.37
C TYR A 228 47.64 9.99 4.37
N ARG A 229 47.40 10.12 5.68
CA ARG A 229 48.09 9.39 6.75
C ARG A 229 47.05 8.67 7.61
N PRO A 230 47.22 7.36 7.89
CA PRO A 230 46.26 6.59 8.66
C PRO A 230 46.50 6.75 10.16
N TYR A 231 45.44 6.67 10.95
CA TYR A 231 45.50 6.28 12.35
C TYR A 231 44.74 4.97 12.51
N PHE A 232 45.53 3.92 12.77
CA PHE A 232 45.23 2.54 13.17
C PHE A 232 44.46 1.66 12.17
#